data_AF-A0A4Q0A065-F1
#
_entry.id   AF-A0A4Q0A065-F1
#
_cell.length_a   1.000
_cell.length_b   1.000
_cell.length_c   1.000
_cell.angle_alpha   90.00
_cell.angle_beta   90.00
_cell.angle_gamma   90.00
#
_symmetry.space_group_name_H-M   'P 1'
#
loop_
_entity.id
_entity.type
_entity.pdbx_description
1 polymer ?
#
loop_
_entity_poly.entity_id
_entity_poly.type
_entity_poly.pdbx_seq_one_letter_code
_entity_poly.pdbx_strand_id
1 'polypeptide(L)'
;MVGTDIPQFRFRLIHPTRRIQIKVVEATRPDHIICTVYYGDLQYMVRNMGSDPSIAYPFSWAGKYYLKGDPLLFRDLKDGQYHVKIFFLKPFGAPTVSSPDQVAWMSPQFTIKRPTIG
;
A
#
# COMPACT_ATOMS: atom_id res chain seq x y z
N MET A 1 -11.80 14.39 -1.23
CA MET A 1 -10.39 14.63 -1.54
C MET A 1 -10.31 15.17 -2.95
N VAL A 2 -9.81 16.40 -3.14
CA VAL A 2 -9.81 17.13 -4.42
C VAL A 2 -8.37 17.28 -4.89
N GLY A 3 -8.00 16.53 -5.92
CA GLY A 3 -6.93 16.81 -6.88
C GLY A 3 -5.46 16.96 -6.51
N THR A 4 -5.12 17.14 -5.25
CA THR A 4 -3.73 17.06 -4.76
C THR A 4 -3.63 16.26 -3.46
N ASP A 5 -4.73 15.65 -3.03
CA ASP A 5 -4.80 14.77 -1.88
C ASP A 5 -4.12 13.44 -2.22
N ILE A 6 -2.79 13.44 -2.05
CA ILE A 6 -1.93 12.26 -2.06
C ILE A 6 -2.31 11.46 -0.80
N PRO A 7 -2.86 10.23 -0.91
CA PRO A 7 -3.09 9.42 0.27
C PRO A 7 -1.77 9.19 1.01
N GLN A 8 -1.70 9.70 2.23
CA GLN A 8 -0.60 9.48 3.15
C GLN A 8 -1.04 8.47 4.19
N PHE A 9 -0.25 7.42 4.34
CA PHE A 9 -0.45 6.39 5.35
C PHE A 9 0.75 6.36 6.27
N ARG A 10 0.48 6.18 7.56
CA ARG A 10 1.52 5.91 8.55
C ARG A 10 1.21 4.55 9.14
N PHE A 11 2.20 3.67 9.18
CA PHE A 11 2.06 2.38 9.83
C PHE A 11 3.18 2.16 10.83
N ARG A 12 2.83 1.43 11.89
CA ARG A 12 3.75 1.04 12.95
C ARG A 12 3.91 -0.46 12.94
N LEU A 13 5.15 -0.92 12.94
CA LEU A 13 5.52 -2.32 12.99
C LEU A 13 5.76 -2.72 14.45
N ILE A 14 4.91 -3.63 14.95
CA ILE A 14 5.07 -4.24 16.28
C ILE A 14 6.17 -5.31 16.23
N HIS A 15 6.28 -6.02 15.11
CA HIS A 15 7.30 -7.03 14.84
C HIS A 15 8.11 -6.65 13.60
N PRO A 16 9.37 -7.11 13.48
CA PRO A 16 10.13 -6.96 12.24
C PRO A 16 9.37 -7.59 11.06
N THR A 17 9.56 -7.05 9.86
CA THR A 17 8.99 -7.59 8.61
C THR A 17 10.06 -7.65 7.54
N ARG A 18 10.04 -8.68 6.69
CA ARG A 18 11.01 -8.87 5.61
C ARG A 18 10.66 -8.07 4.36
N ARG A 19 9.36 -7.80 4.16
CA ARG A 19 8.86 -7.11 2.97
C ARG A 19 7.50 -6.50 3.25
N ILE A 20 7.23 -5.37 2.60
CA ILE A 20 5.92 -4.75 2.52
C ILE A 20 5.50 -4.66 1.05
N GLN A 21 4.26 -5.04 0.76
CA GLN A 21 3.62 -4.75 -0.51
C GLN A 21 2.37 -3.92 -0.25
N ILE A 22 2.20 -2.83 -0.99
CA ILE A 22 1.04 -1.97 -0.88
C ILE A 22 0.28 -2.07 -2.19
N LYS A 23 -0.98 -2.47 -2.08
CA LYS A 23 -1.88 -2.70 -3.21
C LYS A 23 -3.14 -1.89 -3.04
N VAL A 24 -3.78 -1.57 -4.15
CA VAL A 24 -5.04 -0.83 -4.19
C VAL A 24 -6.13 -1.75 -4.74
N VAL A 25 -7.28 -1.75 -4.08
CA VAL A 25 -8.47 -2.52 -4.45
C VAL A 25 -9.67 -1.57 -4.59
N GLU A 26 -10.64 -1.93 -5.42
CA GLU A 26 -11.91 -1.21 -5.54
C GLU A 26 -12.73 -1.42 -4.27
N ALA A 27 -13.42 -0.39 -3.79
CA ALA A 27 -14.28 -0.51 -2.60
C ALA A 27 -15.41 -1.53 -2.76
N THR A 28 -15.95 -1.65 -3.99
CA THR A 28 -17.01 -2.60 -4.33
C THR A 28 -16.52 -4.04 -4.52
N ARG A 29 -15.20 -4.23 -4.72
CA ARG A 29 -14.57 -5.54 -4.98
C ARG A 29 -13.23 -5.62 -4.22
N PRO A 30 -13.26 -5.75 -2.89
CA PRO A 30 -12.07 -5.66 -2.03
C PRO A 30 -11.10 -6.85 -2.19
N ASP A 31 -11.52 -7.91 -2.86
CA ASP A 31 -10.73 -9.06 -3.29
C ASP A 31 -9.99 -8.80 -4.62
N HIS A 32 -10.47 -7.87 -5.44
CA HIS A 32 -9.90 -7.55 -6.74
C HIS A 32 -8.78 -6.50 -6.63
N ILE A 33 -7.53 -6.96 -6.75
CA ILE A 33 -6.35 -6.10 -6.81
C ILE A 33 -6.30 -5.37 -8.15
N ILE A 34 -6.47 -4.06 -8.11
CA ILE A 34 -6.32 -3.19 -9.29
C ILE A 34 -4.84 -3.05 -9.64
N CYS A 35 -4.03 -2.75 -8.62
CA CYS A 35 -2.61 -2.50 -8.83
C CYS A 35 -1.78 -2.67 -7.57
N THR A 36 -0.46 -2.81 -7.77
CA THR A 36 0.56 -2.70 -6.72
C THR A 36 1.23 -1.35 -6.86
N VAL A 37 1.21 -0.56 -5.78
CA VAL A 37 1.73 0.82 -5.76
C VAL A 37 3.07 0.91 -5.05
N TYR A 38 3.38 -0.08 -4.22
CA TYR A 38 4.69 -0.26 -3.63
C TYR A 38 5.01 -1.74 -3.54
N TYR A 39 6.20 -2.10 -4.00
CA TYR A 39 6.76 -3.41 -3.84
C TYR A 39 8.14 -3.23 -3.22
N GLY A 40 8.23 -3.35 -1.91
CA GLY A 40 9.51 -3.23 -1.23
C GLY A 40 10.46 -4.34 -1.69
N ASP A 41 11.71 -3.97 -1.94
CA ASP A 41 12.79 -4.95 -2.04
C ASP A 41 12.90 -5.75 -0.73
N LEU A 42 13.61 -6.89 -0.77
CA LEU A 42 13.83 -7.74 0.41
C LEU A 42 14.76 -7.04 1.42
N GLN A 43 14.31 -5.93 2.01
CA GLN A 43 15.01 -5.24 3.07
C GLN A 43 14.28 -5.54 4.38
N TYR A 44 15.03 -6.08 5.34
CA TYR A 44 14.54 -6.30 6.69
C TYR A 44 14.16 -4.95 7.32
N MET A 45 12.86 -4.75 7.52
CA MET A 45 12.36 -3.59 8.24
C MET A 45 12.26 -3.94 9.72
N VAL A 46 12.90 -3.12 10.56
CA VAL A 46 12.90 -3.30 12.01
C VAL A 46 11.58 -2.83 12.61
N ARG A 47 11.19 -3.43 13.75
CA ARG A 47 10.06 -2.95 14.54
C ARG A 47 10.29 -1.51 15.01
N ASN A 48 9.22 -0.74 15.19
CA ASN A 48 9.33 0.57 15.83
C ASN A 48 9.57 0.37 17.35
N MET A 49 10.69 0.87 17.85
CA MET A 49 11.09 0.80 19.26
C MET A 49 10.59 2.04 20.03
N GLY A 50 10.28 1.89 21.32
CA GLY A 50 9.81 2.99 22.18
C GLY A 50 8.28 3.11 22.26
N SER A 51 7.75 3.80 23.27
CA SER A 51 6.30 4.01 23.46
C SER A 51 5.74 5.17 22.64
N ASP A 52 6.60 6.00 22.04
CA ASP A 52 6.18 7.17 21.28
C ASP A 52 5.41 6.75 20.01
N PRO A 53 4.11 7.07 19.90
CA PRO A 53 3.29 6.75 18.74
C PRO A 53 3.68 7.54 17.48
N SER A 54 4.48 8.61 17.61
CA SER A 54 4.96 9.42 16.48
C SER A 54 5.96 8.67 15.59
N ILE A 55 6.62 7.64 16.14
CA ILE A 55 7.57 6.79 15.42
C ILE A 55 6.79 5.81 14.54
N ALA A 56 6.55 6.21 13.30
CA ALA A 56 5.87 5.42 12.28
C ALA A 56 6.59 5.53 10.93
N TYR A 57 6.43 4.52 10.08
CA TYR A 57 6.89 4.57 8.71
C TYR A 57 5.89 5.38 7.87
N PRO A 58 6.30 6.52 7.26
CA PRO A 58 5.44 7.25 6.35
C PRO A 58 5.45 6.58 4.98
N PHE A 59 4.28 6.47 4.37
CA PHE A 59 4.13 6.09 2.98
C PHE A 59 3.20 7.09 2.29
N SER A 60 3.73 7.75 1.26
CA SER A 60 2.99 8.70 0.43
C SER A 60 2.85 8.12 -0.96
N TRP A 61 1.65 8.16 -1.51
CA TRP A 61 1.37 7.61 -2.83
C TRP A 61 0.58 8.59 -3.68
N ALA A 62 1.11 8.96 -4.85
CA ALA A 62 0.53 10.00 -5.70
C ALA A 62 -0.70 9.55 -6.52
N GLY A 63 -1.35 8.43 -6.17
CA GLY A 63 -2.49 7.90 -6.94
C GLY A 63 -2.10 7.27 -8.28
N LYS A 64 -0.81 6.98 -8.50
CA LYS A 64 -0.27 6.38 -9.73
C LYS A 64 0.06 4.91 -9.54
N TYR A 65 -0.14 4.09 -10.56
CA TYR A 65 0.19 2.67 -10.49
C TYR A 65 1.04 2.19 -11.66
N TYR A 66 1.82 1.14 -11.38
CA TYR A 66 2.65 0.46 -12.37
C TYR A 66 1.81 -0.54 -13.14
N LEU A 67 1.96 -0.55 -14.47
CA LEU A 67 1.43 -1.64 -15.28
C LEU A 67 2.26 -2.90 -15.01
N LYS A 68 1.58 -4.04 -14.86
CA LYS A 68 2.26 -5.32 -14.65
C LYS A 68 3.19 -5.61 -15.84
N GLY A 69 4.50 -5.65 -15.60
CA GLY A 69 5.52 -5.90 -16.63
C GLY A 69 6.27 -4.66 -17.09
N ASP A 70 5.86 -3.45 -16.67
CA ASP A 70 6.58 -2.22 -16.98
C ASP A 70 6.56 -1.25 -15.77
N PRO A 71 7.63 -1.24 -14.96
CA PRO A 71 7.75 -0.35 -13.81
C PRO A 71 8.01 1.12 -14.19
N LEU A 72 8.18 1.46 -15.46
CA LEU A 72 8.35 2.83 -15.94
C LEU A 72 7.05 3.44 -16.46
N LEU A 73 6.08 2.61 -16.85
CA LEU A 73 4.75 3.07 -17.26
C LEU A 73 3.83 3.26 -16.05
N PHE A 74 3.66 4.54 -15.69
CA PHE A 74 2.68 4.97 -14.69
C PHE A 74 1.33 5.27 -15.35
N ARG A 75 0.25 4.83 -14.71
CA ARG A 75 -1.10 5.31 -15.00
C ARG A 75 -1.77 5.89 -13.77
N ASP A 76 -2.62 6.85 -14.05
CA ASP A 76 -3.47 7.49 -13.07
C ASP A 76 -4.69 6.60 -12.76
N LEU A 77 -4.97 6.38 -11.46
CA LEU A 77 -6.19 5.67 -11.05
C LEU A 77 -7.42 6.52 -11.35
N LYS A 78 -8.48 5.92 -11.91
CA LYS A 78 -9.71 6.66 -12.20
C LYS A 78 -10.34 7.21 -10.91
N ASP A 79 -11.18 8.22 -11.06
CA ASP A 79 -12.01 8.69 -9.95
C ASP A 79 -12.90 7.55 -9.44
N GLY A 80 -13.02 7.42 -8.13
CA GLY A 80 -13.71 6.29 -7.51
C GLY A 80 -13.40 6.10 -6.02
N GLN A 81 -13.94 5.02 -5.46
CA GLN A 81 -13.76 4.62 -4.06
C GLN A 81 -12.87 3.38 -3.98
N TYR A 82 -11.90 3.41 -3.07
CA TYR A 82 -10.83 2.43 -2.99
C TYR A 82 -10.48 2.07 -1.54
N HIS A 83 -9.79 0.95 -1.37
CA HIS A 83 -9.02 0.63 -0.17
C HIS A 83 -7.55 0.43 -0.52
N VAL A 84 -6.68 0.67 0.46
CA VAL A 84 -5.29 0.25 0.43
C VAL A 84 -5.19 -1.04 1.24
N LYS A 85 -4.59 -2.06 0.63
CA LYS A 85 -4.27 -3.32 1.27
C LYS A 85 -2.75 -3.44 1.38
N ILE A 86 -2.27 -3.51 2.62
CA ILE A 86 -0.85 -3.63 2.94
C ILE A 86 -0.59 -5.07 3.34
N PHE A 87 0.31 -5.73 2.63
CA PHE A 87 0.78 -7.07 2.92
C PHE A 87 2.17 -6.99 3.56
N PHE A 88 2.32 -7.64 4.71
CA PHE A 88 3.56 -7.72 5.47
C PHE A 88 4.03 -9.18 5.45
N LEU A 89 5.24 -9.42 4.95
CA LEU A 89 5.88 -10.74 4.98
C LEU A 89 6.69 -10.89 6.27
N LYS A 90 6.39 -11.91 7.08
CA LYS A 90 7.16 -12.19 8.30
C LYS A 90 8.67 -12.32 8.02
N PRO A 91 9.54 -12.04 9.00
CA PRO A 91 11.01 -12.03 8.83
C PRO A 91 11.61 -13.28 8.19
N PHE A 92 11.05 -14.44 8.48
CA PHE A 92 11.51 -15.75 7.97
C PHE A 92 10.53 -16.37 6.98
N GLY A 93 9.56 -15.58 6.50
CA GLY A 93 8.51 -16.05 5.60
C GLY A 93 9.00 -16.27 4.17
N ALA A 94 8.40 -17.26 3.51
CA ALA A 94 8.60 -17.49 2.08
C ALA A 94 7.75 -16.52 1.24
N PRO A 95 8.33 -15.84 0.22
CA PRO A 95 7.60 -14.90 -0.63
C PRO A 95 6.79 -15.62 -1.72
N THR A 96 5.93 -16.56 -1.32
CA THR A 96 5.01 -17.25 -2.24
C THR A 96 3.63 -16.58 -2.21
N VAL A 97 2.85 -16.77 -3.28
CA VAL A 97 1.57 -16.10 -3.52
C VAL A 97 0.51 -16.42 -2.46
N SER A 98 0.66 -17.55 -1.77
CA SER A 98 -0.29 -18.10 -0.79
C SER A 98 0.39 -18.50 0.52
N SER A 99 1.41 -17.76 0.94
CA SER A 99 2.13 -18.06 2.18
C SER A 99 1.31 -17.65 3.44
N PRO A 100 1.19 -18.53 4.45
CA PRO A 100 0.66 -18.17 5.78
C PRO A 100 1.59 -17.19 6.54
N ASP A 101 2.75 -16.89 5.96
CA ASP A 101 3.69 -15.90 6.49
C ASP A 101 3.36 -14.48 6.09
N GLN A 102 2.32 -14.27 5.28
CA GLN A 102 1.82 -12.94 4.95
C GLN A 102 0.66 -12.54 5.86
N VAL A 103 0.78 -11.36 6.46
CA VAL A 103 -0.30 -10.69 7.18
C VAL A 103 -0.78 -9.54 6.33
N ALA A 104 -2.09 -9.37 6.19
CA ALA A 104 -2.66 -8.26 5.46
C ALA A 104 -3.45 -7.32 6.39
N TRP A 105 -3.30 -6.02 6.18
CA TRP A 105 -4.14 -4.99 6.77
C TRP A 105 -4.83 -4.21 5.66
N MET A 106 -6.07 -3.79 5.89
CA MET A 106 -6.87 -3.03 4.94
C MET A 106 -7.28 -1.69 5.55
N SER A 107 -7.10 -0.61 4.78
CA SER A 107 -7.50 0.72 5.20
C SER A 107 -9.02 0.88 5.23
N PRO A 108 -9.54 1.89 5.96
CA PRO A 108 -10.85 2.43 5.67
C PRO A 108 -10.96 2.82 4.19
N GLN A 109 -12.20 2.89 3.70
CA GLN A 109 -12.48 3.35 2.35
C GLN A 109 -12.05 4.82 2.19
N PHE A 110 -11.47 5.14 1.04
CA PHE A 110 -11.17 6.51 0.64
C PHE A 110 -11.61 6.78 -0.80
N THR A 111 -11.80 8.05 -1.13
CA THR A 111 -12.23 8.48 -2.47
C THR A 111 -11.09 9.18 -3.18
N ILE A 112 -10.78 8.75 -4.40
CA ILE A 112 -9.96 9.51 -5.34
C ILE A 112 -10.91 10.32 -6.23
N LYS A 113 -10.76 11.64 -6.23
CA LYS A 113 -11.44 12.55 -7.16
C LYS A 113 -10.44 13.59 -7.65
N ARG A 114 -10.09 13.53 -8.94
CA ARG A 114 -9.17 14.48 -9.57
C ARG A 114 -9.95 15.67 -10.14
N PRO A 115 -9.34 16.86 -10.25
CA PRO A 115 -9.97 17.98 -10.91
C PRO A 115 -9.97 17.65 -12.39
N THR A 116 -11.14 17.63 -13.01
CA THR A 116 -11.20 17.77 -14.47
C THR A 116 -10.63 19.14 -14.81
N ILE A 117 -9.50 19.16 -15.50
CA ILE A 117 -9.01 20.38 -16.14
C ILE A 117 -10.03 20.70 -17.22
N GLY A 118 -10.85 21.72 -16.99
CA GLY A 118 -11.79 22.25 -17.97
C GLY A 118 -11.08 23.13 -18.99
#